data_AF-A0A336N3R2-F1
#
_entry.id   AF-A0A336N3R2-F1
#
_cell.length_a   1.000
_cell.length_b   1.000
_cell.length_c   1.000
_cell.angle_alpha   90.00
_cell.angle_beta   90.00
_cell.angle_gamma   90.00
#
_symmetry.space_group_name_H-M   'P 1'
#
loop_
_entity.id
_entity.type
_entity.pdbx_description
1 polymer ?
#
loop_
_entity_poly.entity_id
_entity_poly.type
_entity_poly.pdbx_seq_one_letter_code
_entity_poly.pdbx_strand_id
1 'polypeptide(L)' 'MQWINEKTNEFLAQDVGFCRIDKLKFQKFLRPNDEFELNLTLNGQGDKVTFQLKVEGEICCSGVAVLNDVQSFK' A
#
# COMPACT_ATOMS: atom_id res chain seq x y z
N MET A 1 9.22 -5.92 -1.17
CA MET A 1 8.56 -4.78 -1.86
C MET A 1 7.87 -5.20 -3.15
N GLN A 2 8.40 -6.17 -3.90
CA GLN A 2 7.79 -6.69 -5.13
C GLN A 2 6.36 -7.25 -4.92
N TRP A 3 6.15 -7.99 -3.82
CA TRP A 3 4.86 -8.61 -3.47
C TRP A 3 3.70 -7.63 -3.22
N ILE A 4 4.00 -6.40 -2.76
CA ILE A 4 2.97 -5.38 -2.49
C ILE A 4 2.47 -4.75 -3.80
N ASN A 5 3.35 -4.55 -4.77
CA ASN A 5 2.97 -4.11 -6.13
C ASN A 5 2.07 -5.15 -6.79
N GLU A 6 2.41 -6.44 -6.73
CA GLU A 6 1.62 -7.50 -7.35
C GLU A 6 0.19 -7.55 -6.77
N LYS A 7 0.05 -7.53 -5.45
CA LYS A 7 -1.27 -7.53 -4.79
C LYS A 7 -2.07 -6.26 -5.01
N THR A 8 -1.38 -5.13 -5.15
CA THR A 8 -2.02 -3.84 -5.44
C THR A 8 -2.51 -3.78 -6.88
N ASN A 9 -1.75 -4.32 -7.84
CA ASN A 9 -2.17 -4.42 -9.24
C ASN A 9 -3.34 -5.39 -9.41
N GLU A 10 -3.34 -6.54 -8.71
CA GLU A 10 -4.49 -7.45 -8.67
C GLU A 10 -5.74 -6.78 -8.07
N PHE A 11 -5.57 -5.99 -6.99
CA PHE A 11 -6.69 -5.33 -6.32
C PHE A 11 -7.26 -4.14 -7.11
N LEU A 12 -6.39 -3.36 -7.76
CA LEU A 12 -6.77 -2.19 -8.55
C LEU A 12 -7.15 -2.57 -9.99
N ALA A 13 -6.91 -3.82 -10.41
CA ALA A 13 -7.02 -4.28 -11.80
C ALA A 13 -6.32 -3.35 -12.80
N GLN A 14 -5.25 -2.68 -12.34
CA GLN A 14 -4.47 -1.70 -13.08
C GLN A 14 -3.00 -1.87 -12.72
N ASP A 15 -2.10 -1.63 -13.67
CA ASP A 15 -0.66 -1.71 -13.42
C ASP A 15 -0.19 -0.39 -12.79
N VAL A 16 -0.42 -0.27 -11.47
CA VAL A 16 -0.17 0.97 -10.74
C VAL A 16 1.16 0.88 -10.01
N GLY A 17 2.18 1.51 -10.59
CA GLY A 17 3.49 1.60 -9.94
C GLY A 17 3.47 2.55 -8.76
N PHE A 18 3.88 2.10 -7.57
CA PHE A 18 4.20 3.02 -6.47
C PHE A 18 5.38 3.90 -6.89
N CYS A 19 5.12 5.19 -7.09
CA CYS A 19 6.15 6.17 -7.45
C CYS A 19 7.05 6.48 -6.24
N ARG A 20 6.41 6.73 -5.10
CA ARG A 20 7.11 7.13 -3.88
C ARG A 20 6.27 6.84 -2.65
N ILE A 21 6.93 6.54 -1.53
CA ILE A 21 6.28 6.48 -0.22
C ILE A 21 6.74 7.69 0.57
N ASP A 22 5.79 8.56 0.95
CA ASP A 22 6.10 9.85 1.57
C ASP A 22 6.06 9.79 3.09
N LYS A 23 5.17 8.96 3.66
CA LYS A 23 4.92 8.90 5.12
C LYS A 23 4.90 7.49 5.69
N LEU A 24 5.94 6.71 5.41
CA LEU A 24 6.09 5.38 5.98
C LEU A 24 6.42 5.46 7.47
N LYS A 25 5.52 4.95 8.31
CA LYS A 25 5.72 4.77 9.75
C LYS A 25 5.59 3.30 10.10
N PHE A 26 6.69 2.73 10.57
CA PHE A 26 6.70 1.45 11.25
C PHE A 26 6.56 1.71 12.75
N GLN A 27 5.47 1.24 13.34
CA GLN A 27 5.24 1.31 14.79
C GLN A 27 5.56 -0.03 15.45
N LYS A 28 5.26 -1.14 14.78
CA LYS A 28 5.43 -2.49 15.32
C LYS A 28 5.93 -3.40 14.21
N PHE A 29 6.92 -4.23 14.54
CA PHE A 29 7.44 -5.23 13.61
C PHE A 29 6.50 -6.42 13.56
N LEU A 30 6.08 -6.77 12.34
CA LEU A 30 5.37 -8.01 12.06
C LEU A 30 6.30 -9.19 12.28
N ARG A 31 5.84 -10.20 13.00
CA ARG A 31 6.56 -11.47 13.14
C ARG A 31 6.15 -12.43 12.03
N PRO A 32 7.03 -13.34 11.62
CA PRO A 32 6.62 -14.46 10.78
C PRO A 32 5.52 -15.26 11.50
N ASN A 33 4.41 -15.52 10.80
CA ASN A 33 3.13 -16.10 11.26
C ASN A 33 2.09 -15.13 11.84
N ASP A 34 2.33 -13.82 11.88
CA ASP A 34 1.26 -12.89 12.25
C ASP A 34 0.25 -12.73 11.10
N GLU A 35 -1.03 -12.87 11.43
CA GLU A 35 -2.12 -12.44 10.57
C GLU A 35 -2.25 -10.93 10.65
N PHE A 36 -2.24 -10.27 9.50
CA PHE A 36 -2.35 -8.82 9.41
C PHE A 36 -3.41 -8.41 8.40
N GLU A 37 -4.12 -7.35 8.72
CA GLU A 37 -5.10 -6.71 7.85
C GLU A 37 -4.44 -5.54 7.12
N LEU A 38 -4.27 -5.68 5.80
CA LEU A 38 -3.84 -4.59 4.93
C LEU A 38 -5.06 -3.81 4.46
N ASN A 39 -5.19 -2.58 4.94
CA ASN A 39 -6.19 -1.63 4.50
C ASN A 39 -5.57 -0.67 3.49
N LEU A 40 -6.09 -0.65 2.28
CA LEU A 40 -5.69 0.28 1.21
C LEU A 40 -6.83 1.29 1.01
N THR A 41 -6.50 2.58 1.09
CA THR A 41 -7.46 3.66 0.88
C THR A 41 -6.88 4.65 -0.11
N LEU A 42 -7.48 4.69 -1.30
CA LEU A 42 -7.20 5.73 -2.29
C LEU A 42 -7.65 7.09 -1.74
N ASN A 43 -6.73 8.04 -1.65
CA ASN A 43 -6.94 9.39 -1.15
C ASN A 43 -6.39 10.40 -2.17
N GLY A 44 -7.16 11.44 -2.49
CA GLY A 44 -6.86 12.32 -3.63
C GLY A 44 -7.57 11.85 -4.90
N GLN A 45 -7.34 12.51 -6.03
CA GLN A 45 -7.98 12.18 -7.32
C GLN A 45 -7.44 10.86 -7.92
N GLY A 46 -7.07 9.89 -7.09
CA GLY A 46 -6.46 8.62 -7.49
C GLY A 46 -4.93 8.62 -7.46
N ASP A 47 -4.27 9.74 -7.11
CA ASP A 47 -2.80 9.84 -7.12
C ASP A 47 -2.12 9.33 -5.84
N LYS A 48 -2.86 9.16 -4.74
CA LYS A 48 -2.27 8.67 -3.47
C LYS A 48 -3.07 7.50 -2.92
N VAL A 49 -2.37 6.53 -2.37
CA VAL A 49 -2.88 5.41 -1.62
C VAL A 49 -2.32 5.47 -0.21
N THR A 50 -3.21 5.65 0.75
CA THR A 50 -2.88 5.40 2.15
C THR A 50 -2.99 3.91 2.39
N PHE A 51 -1.91 3.29 2.83
CA PHE A 51 -1.89 1.89 3.24
C PHE A 51 -1.67 1.77 4.74
N GLN A 52 -2.43 0.91 5.40
CA GLN A 52 -2.35 0.69 6.83
C GLN A 52 -2.43 -0.81 7.11
N LEU A 53 -1.42 -1.32 7.81
CA LEU A 53 -1.36 -2.69 8.31
C LEU A 53 -1.76 -2.69 9.78
N LYS A 54 -2.76 -3.51 10.11
CA LYS A 54 -3.19 -3.79 11.48
C LYS A 54 -2.92 -5.25 11.81
N VAL A 55 -2.48 -5.53 13.03
CA VAL A 55 -2.31 -6.88 13.58
C VAL A 55 -3.10 -6.91 14.88
N GLU A 56 -4.02 -7.85 15.02
CA GLU A 56 -4.87 -7.97 16.22
C GLU A 56 -5.55 -6.64 16.63
N GLY A 57 -5.93 -5.82 15.64
CA GLY A 57 -6.54 -4.49 15.86
C GLY A 57 -5.57 -3.34 16.14
N GLU A 58 -4.27 -3.60 16.28
CA GLU A 58 -3.23 -2.57 16.47
C GLU A 58 -2.54 -2.19 15.15
N ILE A 59 -2.38 -0.89 14.90
CA ILE A 59 -1.67 -0.39 13.72
C ILE A 59 -0.18 -0.67 13.86
N CYS A 60 0.33 -1.59 13.04
CA CYS A 60 1.74 -1.95 13.03
C CYS A 60 2.54 -1.12 12.04
N CYS A 61 1.97 -0.85 10.87
CA CYS A 61 2.60 -0.05 9.83
C CYS A 61 1.55 0.82 9.16
N SER A 62 1.87 2.08 8.93
CA SER A 62 1.02 2.96 8.12
C SER A 62 1.88 3.77 7.18
N GLY A 63 1.33 4.09 6.02
CA GLY A 63 2.06 4.76 4.97
C GLY A 63 1.15 5.47 4.00
N VAL A 64 1.70 6.46 3.31
CA VAL A 64 1.09 7.05 2.12
C VAL A 64 2.03 6.80 0.97
N ALA A 65 1.58 5.98 0.03
CA ALA A 65 2.21 5.80 -1.27
C ALA A 65 1.55 6.76 -2.27
N VAL A 66 2.38 7.40 -3.08
CA VAL A 66 1.96 8.13 -4.27
C VAL A 66 2.03 7.16 -5.43
N LEU A 67 0.91 6.99 -6.12
CA LEU A 67 0.80 6.22 -7.34
C LEU A 67 1.35 7.07 -8.48
N ASN A 68 2.15 6.48 -9.36
CA ASN A 68 2.42 7.12 -10.64
C ASN A 68 1.20 6.96 -11.53
N ASP A 69 0.88 8.01 -12.29
CA ASP A 69 -0.06 7.93 -13.40
C ASP A 69 0.40 6.77 -14.29
N VAL A 70 -0.48 5.77 -14.45
CA VAL A 70 -0.24 4.64 -15.34
C VAL A 70 -0.16 5.25 -16.73
N GLN A 71 1.06 5.45 -17.24
CA GLN A 71 1.23 5.77 -18.64
C GLN A 71 0.52 4.66 -19.41
N SER A 72 -0.62 5.02 -19.98
CA SER A 72 -1.31 4.25 -21.01
C SER A 72 -0.27 3.97 -22.08
N PHE A 73 0.27 2.76 -22.09
CA PHE A 73 0.94 2.24 -23.26
C PHE A 73 -0.13 2.16 -24.34
N LYS A 74 -0.11 3.17 -25.22
CA LYS A 74 -0.86 3.22 -26.48
C LYS A 74 -0.47 2.06 -27.39
#